data_AF-A0A7X6U8N7-F1
#
_entry.id   AF-A0A7X6U8N7-F1
#
_cell.length_a   1.000
_cell.length_b   1.000
_cell.length_c   1.000
_cell.angle_alpha   90.00
_cell.angle_beta   90.00
_cell.angle_gamma   90.00
#
_symmetry.space_group_name_H-M   'P 1'
#
loop_
_entity.id
_entity.type
_entity.pdbx_description
1 polymer ?
#
loop_
_entity_poly.entity_id
_entity_poly.type
_entity_poly.pdbx_seq_one_letter_code
_entity_poly.pdbx_strand_id
1 'polypeptide(L)'
;AYDLVIAIGPLIMMKFVANLTRPYGIKTIVSMNPVMVDGTGMCGGCRVTVGGKTKFACVDGPDFDGHEVDFDEAIRRQQMYKGDEKRSEEMHRCRLTGEEHRHG
;
A
#
# COMPACT_ATOMS: atom_id res chain seq x y z
N ALA A 1 -5.06 -7.29 -28.17
CA ALA A 1 -5.40 -6.25 -27.18
C ALA A 1 -5.44 -6.92 -25.81
N TYR A 2 -5.16 -6.18 -24.73
CA TYR A 2 -5.27 -6.70 -23.36
C TYR A 2 -6.60 -6.24 -22.76
N ASP A 3 -7.30 -7.13 -22.05
CA ASP A 3 -8.61 -6.84 -21.46
C ASP A 3 -8.50 -6.34 -20.01
N LEU A 4 -7.42 -6.71 -19.31
CA LEU A 4 -7.21 -6.45 -17.89
C LEU A 4 -5.71 -6.36 -17.58
N VAL A 5 -5.34 -5.40 -16.73
CA VAL A 5 -4.02 -5.32 -16.10
C VAL A 5 -4.20 -5.45 -14.58
N ILE A 6 -3.38 -6.28 -13.95
CA ILE A 6 -3.31 -6.42 -12.49
C ILE A 6 -1.91 -5.99 -12.05
N ALA A 7 -1.82 -5.04 -11.13
CA ALA A 7 -0.57 -4.54 -10.59
C ALA A 7 -0.48 -4.77 -9.08
N ILE A 8 0.61 -5.41 -8.66
CA ILE A 8 0.90 -5.72 -7.26
C ILE A 8 2.36 -5.33 -7.00
N GLY A 9 2.60 -4.39 -6.10
CA GLY A 9 3.95 -3.91 -5.81
C GLY A 9 3.96 -2.63 -4.98
N PRO A 10 5.06 -1.85 -5.03
CA PRO A 10 5.11 -0.55 -4.36
C PRO A 10 3.99 0.39 -4.85
N LEU A 11 3.41 1.20 -3.96
CA LEU A 11 2.34 2.14 -4.29
C LEU A 11 2.68 3.03 -5.49
N ILE A 12 3.93 3.48 -5.57
CA ILE A 12 4.40 4.32 -6.68
C ILE A 12 4.40 3.57 -8.01
N MET A 13 4.76 2.28 -8.02
CA MET A 13 4.73 1.43 -9.20
C MET A 13 3.27 1.24 -9.65
N MET A 14 2.38 0.90 -8.73
CA MET A 14 0.96 0.70 -9.01
C MET A 14 0.29 1.98 -9.55
N LYS A 15 0.64 3.16 -9.01
CA LYS A 15 0.21 4.47 -9.52
C LYS A 15 0.59 4.66 -10.99
N PHE A 16 1.84 4.38 -11.35
CA PHE A 16 2.31 4.56 -12.72
C PHE A 16 1.73 3.54 -13.69
N VAL A 17 1.51 2.29 -13.26
CA VAL A 17 0.80 1.30 -14.08
C VAL A 17 -0.64 1.73 -14.35
N ALA A 18 -1.38 2.17 -13.33
CA ALA A 18 -2.75 2.67 -13.48
C ALA A 18 -2.83 3.89 -14.42
N ASN A 19 -1.86 4.81 -14.33
CA ASN A 19 -1.79 5.97 -15.23
C ASN A 19 -1.43 5.58 -16.67
N LEU A 20 -0.53 4.62 -16.86
CA LEU A 20 -0.13 4.14 -18.18
C LEU A 20 -1.29 3.50 -18.93
N THR A 21 -2.14 2.74 -18.25
CA THR A 21 -3.25 1.98 -18.85
C THR A 21 -4.50 2.81 -19.10
N ARG A 22 -4.70 3.91 -18.35
CA ARG A 22 -5.86 4.80 -18.47
C ARG A 22 -6.14 5.32 -19.90
N PRO A 23 -5.16 5.87 -20.66
CA PRO A 23 -5.42 6.36 -22.02
C PRO A 23 -5.78 5.26 -23.02
N TYR A 24 -5.45 4.00 -22.72
CA TYR A 24 -5.83 2.85 -23.54
C TYR A 24 -7.20 2.27 -23.16
N GLY A 25 -7.87 2.81 -22.13
CA GLY A 25 -9.15 2.31 -21.64
C GLY A 25 -9.07 0.89 -21.06
N ILE A 26 -7.87 0.44 -20.68
CA ILE A 26 -7.68 -0.93 -20.16
C ILE A 26 -8.00 -0.94 -18.66
N LYS A 27 -8.97 -1.76 -18.27
CA LYS A 27 -9.32 -1.96 -16.85
C LYS A 27 -8.08 -2.36 -16.07
N THR A 28 -7.82 -1.66 -14.97
CA THR A 28 -6.61 -1.89 -14.17
C THR A 28 -6.97 -2.09 -12.71
N ILE A 29 -6.59 -3.24 -12.17
CA ILE A 29 -6.79 -3.58 -10.76
C ILE A 29 -5.47 -3.47 -10.03
N VAL A 30 -5.49 -2.86 -8.84
CA VAL A 30 -4.32 -2.72 -7.96
C VAL A 30 -4.61 -3.37 -6.62
N SER A 31 -3.66 -4.17 -6.12
CA SER A 31 -3.75 -4.77 -4.78
C SER A 31 -3.11 -3.82 -3.77
N MET A 32 -3.94 -3.05 -3.07
CA MET A 32 -3.47 -2.04 -2.12
C MET A 32 -2.80 -2.65 -0.89
N ASN A 33 -1.69 -2.04 -0.44
CA ASN A 33 -0.90 -2.47 0.71
C ASN A 33 -0.79 -1.38 1.81
N PRO A 34 -1.92 -0.83 2.31
CA PRO A 34 -1.89 0.11 3.43
C PRO A 34 -1.51 -0.61 4.73
N VAL A 35 -1.13 0.17 5.75
CA VAL A 35 -0.92 -0.35 7.11
C VAL A 35 -2.19 -1.05 7.60
N MET A 36 -2.04 -2.27 8.11
CA MET A 36 -3.13 -3.04 8.72
C MET A 36 -2.81 -3.34 10.17
N VAL A 37 -3.84 -3.35 11.02
CA VAL A 37 -3.71 -3.67 12.45
C VAL A 37 -4.58 -4.88 12.78
N ASP A 38 -5.91 -4.73 12.70
CA ASP A 38 -6.85 -5.80 13.04
C ASP A 38 -7.12 -6.74 11.85
N GLY A 39 -7.22 -6.20 10.63
CA GLY A 39 -7.49 -6.99 9.43
C GLY A 39 -8.94 -7.49 9.30
N THR A 40 -9.86 -7.00 10.14
CA THR A 40 -11.26 -7.45 10.21
C THR A 40 -12.28 -6.31 10.07
N GLY A 41 -11.82 -5.09 9.78
CA GLY A 41 -12.68 -3.92 9.56
C GLY A 41 -13.02 -3.11 10.81
N MET A 42 -12.38 -3.39 11.95
CA MET A 42 -12.70 -2.73 13.21
C MET A 42 -11.91 -1.43 13.46
N CYS A 43 -10.67 -1.32 12.95
CA CYS A 43 -9.80 -0.19 13.32
C CYS A 43 -9.70 0.94 12.27
N GLY A 44 -10.00 0.67 11.00
CA GLY A 44 -9.83 1.65 9.91
C GLY A 44 -8.38 2.06 9.60
N GLY A 45 -7.38 1.36 10.14
CA GLY A 45 -5.96 1.58 9.85
C GLY A 45 -5.64 1.40 8.37
N CYS A 46 -6.29 0.43 7.73
CA CYS A 46 -6.15 0.10 6.32
C CYS A 46 -7.01 0.98 5.38
N ARG A 47 -7.58 2.09 5.87
CA ARG A 47 -8.45 2.92 5.04
C ARG A 47 -7.71 3.50 3.84
N VAL A 48 -8.42 3.55 2.72
CA VAL A 48 -8.02 4.14 1.44
C VAL A 48 -9.21 4.90 0.85
N THR A 49 -8.94 5.95 0.08
CA THR A 49 -9.98 6.64 -0.69
C THR A 49 -10.04 6.08 -2.11
N VAL A 50 -11.22 5.59 -2.51
CA VAL A 50 -11.48 5.03 -3.85
C VAL A 50 -12.77 5.66 -4.37
N GLY A 51 -12.70 6.32 -5.52
CA GLY A 51 -13.86 6.98 -6.14
C GLY A 51 -14.49 8.06 -5.23
N GLY A 52 -13.65 8.75 -4.45
CA GLY A 52 -14.09 9.77 -3.48
C GLY A 52 -14.76 9.21 -2.21
N LYS A 53 -14.77 7.89 -2.00
CA LYS A 53 -15.34 7.23 -0.82
C LYS A 53 -14.24 6.56 -0.01
N THR A 54 -14.33 6.67 1.31
CA THR A 54 -13.47 5.90 2.22
C THR A 54 -13.86 4.43 2.19
N LYS A 55 -12.87 3.56 1.95
CA LYS A 55 -12.97 2.10 1.91
C LYS A 55 -11.91 1.46 2.81
N PHE A 56 -12.17 0.27 3.34
CA PHE A 56 -11.23 -0.47 4.17
C PHE A 56 -10.60 -1.60 3.38
N ALA A 57 -9.29 -1.54 3.11
CA ALA A 57 -8.64 -2.55 2.25
C ALA A 57 -8.77 -3.99 2.78
N CYS A 58 -8.85 -4.20 4.10
CA CYS A 58 -9.04 -5.53 4.68
C CYS A 58 -10.45 -6.13 4.54
N VAL A 59 -11.46 -5.34 4.18
CA VAL A 59 -12.87 -5.79 4.07
C VAL A 59 -13.46 -5.48 2.70
N ASP A 60 -13.29 -4.26 2.21
CA ASP A 60 -13.75 -3.82 0.88
C ASP A 60 -12.79 -4.21 -0.26
N GLY A 61 -11.54 -4.56 0.06
CA GLY A 61 -10.46 -4.80 -0.91
C GLY A 61 -9.84 -6.20 -0.79
N PRO A 62 -8.50 -6.35 -0.89
CA PRO A 62 -7.49 -5.29 -1.09
C PRO A 62 -7.39 -4.79 -2.55
N ASP A 63 -8.07 -5.48 -3.46
CA ASP A 63 -8.08 -5.20 -4.88
C ASP A 63 -9.11 -4.12 -5.23
N PHE A 64 -8.63 -3.00 -5.79
CA PHE A 64 -9.47 -1.88 -6.19
C PHE A 64 -9.21 -1.48 -7.65
N ASP A 65 -10.13 -0.73 -8.24
CA ASP A 65 -9.89 -0.07 -9.52
C ASP A 65 -8.77 0.96 -9.36
N GLY A 66 -7.62 0.68 -9.98
CA GLY A 66 -6.45 1.55 -9.93
C GLY A 66 -6.71 2.92 -10.54
N HIS A 67 -7.75 3.10 -11.36
CA HIS A 67 -8.12 4.40 -11.91
C HIS A 67 -8.92 5.26 -10.93
N GLU A 68 -9.43 4.69 -9.84
CA GLU A 68 -10.24 5.38 -8.83
C GLU A 68 -9.54 5.59 -7.48
N VAL A 69 -8.38 4.96 -7.28
CA VAL A 69 -7.58 5.05 -6.04
C VAL A 69 -6.90 6.43 -5.90
N ASP A 70 -7.01 7.05 -4.72
CA ASP A 70 -6.15 8.17 -4.32
C ASP A 70 -4.77 7.66 -3.85
N PHE A 71 -3.84 7.55 -4.80
CA PHE A 71 -2.47 7.12 -4.50
C PHE A 71 -1.69 8.13 -3.66
N ASP A 72 -1.99 9.42 -3.74
CA ASP A 72 -1.23 10.43 -3.01
C ASP A 72 -1.57 10.38 -1.52
N GLU A 73 -2.84 10.15 -1.18
CA GLU A 73 -3.25 9.80 0.19
C GLU A 73 -2.57 8.51 0.66
N ALA A 74 -2.65 7.43 -0.12
CA ALA A 74 -2.09 6.13 0.25
C ALA A 74 -0.57 6.21 0.51
N ILE A 75 0.18 6.90 -0.35
CA ILE A 75 1.63 7.07 -0.22
C ILE A 75 1.97 7.89 1.04
N ARG A 76 1.23 8.98 1.33
CA ARG A 76 1.42 9.74 2.56
C ARG A 76 1.17 8.88 3.81
N ARG A 77 0.11 8.08 3.81
CA ARG A 77 -0.23 7.17 4.92
C ARG A 77 0.85 6.10 5.13
N GLN A 78 1.47 5.59 4.06
CA GLN A 78 2.53 4.59 4.16
C GLN A 78 3.79 5.09 4.90
N GLN A 79 4.04 6.41 4.92
CA GLN A 79 5.22 6.97 5.61
C GLN A 79 4.98 7.26 7.10
N MET A 80 3.77 7.02 7.62
CA MET A 80 3.35 7.43 8.96
C MET A 80 4.26 6.88 10.08
N TYR A 81 4.72 5.63 9.96
CA TYR A 81 5.49 4.95 11.00
C TYR A 81 6.98 4.84 10.71
N LYS A 82 7.50 5.52 9.67
CA LYS A 82 8.88 5.37 9.21
C LYS A 82 9.94 5.65 10.30
N GLY A 83 9.65 6.59 11.20
CA GLY A 83 10.52 6.87 12.35
C GLY A 83 10.52 5.75 13.39
N ASP A 84 9.35 5.18 13.68
CA ASP A 84 9.21 4.04 14.60
C ASP A 84 9.80 2.76 13.99
N GLU A 85 9.64 2.55 12.69
CA GLU A 85 10.26 1.46 11.92
C GLU A 85 11.79 1.54 12.02
N LYS A 86 12.39 2.69 11.71
CA LYS A 86 13.84 2.92 11.82
C LYS A 86 14.34 2.65 13.24
N ARG A 87 13.65 3.17 14.26
CA ARG A 87 14.00 2.92 15.67
C ARG A 87 13.89 1.44 16.02
N SER A 88 12.87 0.75 15.53
CA SER A 88 12.68 -0.68 15.75
C SER A 88 13.82 -1.50 15.12
N GLU A 89 14.25 -1.15 13.90
CA GLU A 89 15.38 -1.78 13.22
C GLU A 89 16.70 -1.53 13.97
N GLU A 90 16.96 -0.30 14.41
CA GLU A 90 18.18 0.06 15.16
C GLU A 90 18.27 -0.65 16.52
N MET A 91 17.14 -0.80 17.21
CA MET A 91 17.08 -1.53 18.47
C MET A 91 16.98 -3.06 18.29
N HIS A 92 16.79 -3.54 17.06
CA HIS A 92 16.65 -4.97 16.81
C HIS A 92 17.98 -5.68 16.99
N ARG A 93 18.04 -6.59 17.97
CA ARG A 93 19.14 -7.54 18.13
C ARG A 93 18.77 -8.85 17.45
N CYS A 94 19.44 -9.15 16.35
CA CYS A 94 19.18 -10.37 15.59
C CYS A 94 19.56 -11.60 16.43
N ARG A 95 18.62 -12.53 16.64
CA ARG A 95 18.89 -13.75 17.43
C ARG A 95 19.81 -14.76 16.72
N LEU A 96 20.00 -14.61 15.40
CA LEU A 96 20.86 -15.49 14.61
C LEU A 96 22.32 -15.00 14.60
N THR A 97 22.55 -13.69 14.52
CA THR A 97 23.90 -13.12 14.44
C THR A 97 24.38 -12.51 15.76
N GLY A 98 23.48 -12.18 16.68
CA GLY A 98 23.80 -11.50 17.94
C GLY A 98 24.18 -10.02 17.77
N GLU A 99 24.23 -9.52 16.54
CA GLU A 99 24.61 -8.15 16.20
C GLU A 99 23.43 -7.19 16.45
N GLU A 100 23.76 -6.00 16.97
CA GLU A 100 22.86 -4.86 16.97
C GLU A 100 23.00 -4.16 15.61
N HIS A 101 21.91 -4.01 14.86
CA HIS A 101 21.92 -3.33 13.57
C HIS A 101 22.21 -1.82 13.74
N ARG A 102 23.48 -1.46 13.94
CA ARG A 102 23.94 -0.07 13.90
C ARG A 102 24.14 0.35 12.46
N HIS A 103 23.09 0.81 11.82
CA HIS A 103 23.25 1.57 10.57
C HIS A 103 23.81 2.95 10.92
N GLY A 104 25.11 3.12 10.70
CA GLY A 104 25.77 4.43 10.61
C GLY A 104 25.37 5.16 9.33
#